data_AF-A0A6L7Z5B8-F1
#
_entry.id   AF-A0A6L7Z5B8-F1
#
_cell.length_a   1.000
_cell.length_b   1.000
_cell.length_c   1.000
_cell.angle_alpha   90.00
_cell.angle_beta   90.00
_cell.angle_gamma   90.00
#
_symmetry.space_group_name_H-M   'P 1'
#
loop_
_entity.id
_entity.type
_entity.pdbx_description
1 polymer ?
#
loop_
_entity_poly.entity_id
_entity_poly.type
_entity_poly.pdbx_seq_one_letter_code
_entity_poly.pdbx_strand_id
1 'polypeptide(L)'
;MQLGYALGSICLITCYGFDGVLYWTTRDTGYLVPPELGSLAGLNYLELLGNRLTGPIPSELGNLSNLSVLYLGWDGLTGPIPSELGNLSSLSFLYMGWSDLTGPIPAELTTVLPG
;
A
#
# COMPACT_ATOMS: atom_id res chain seq x y z
N MET A 1 2.03 -25.25 11.68
CA MET A 1 1.61 -25.74 10.36
C MET A 1 0.18 -25.28 10.13
N GLN A 2 0.02 -24.10 9.53
CA GLN A 2 -1.08 -23.72 8.64
C GLN A 2 -0.65 -22.36 8.06
N LEU A 3 -0.55 -22.27 6.75
CA LEU A 3 -0.29 -21.02 6.04
C LEU A 3 -1.30 -19.97 6.50
N GLY A 4 -0.83 -18.75 6.79
CA GLY A 4 -1.69 -17.58 6.69
C GLY A 4 -2.02 -17.43 5.21
N TYR A 5 -3.07 -18.11 4.77
CA TYR A 5 -3.56 -17.99 3.42
C TYR A 5 -3.87 -16.52 3.17
N ALA A 6 -3.18 -15.93 2.19
CA ALA A 6 -3.85 -15.04 1.26
C ALA A 6 -4.99 -15.86 0.65
N LEU A 7 -6.13 -15.93 1.35
CA LEU A 7 -7.38 -16.31 0.71
C LEU A 7 -7.62 -15.20 -0.32
N GLY A 8 -7.71 -15.62 -1.58
CA GLY A 8 -7.69 -14.74 -2.73
C GLY A 8 -8.45 -13.45 -2.47
N SER A 9 -7.81 -12.33 -2.81
CA SER A 9 -8.37 -10.99 -2.96
C SER A 9 -8.14 -9.98 -1.83
N ILE A 10 -7.84 -10.35 -0.57
CA ILE A 10 -7.85 -9.35 0.54
C ILE A 10 -6.66 -9.52 1.50
N CYS A 11 -5.83 -8.48 1.64
CA CYS A 11 -4.87 -8.35 2.74
C CYS A 11 -5.34 -7.24 3.70
N LEU A 12 -5.94 -7.66 4.82
CA LEU A 12 -6.20 -6.80 5.99
C LEU A 12 -4.97 -6.91 6.89
N ILE A 13 -4.09 -5.89 6.87
CA ILE A 13 -3.07 -5.76 7.91
C ILE A 13 -3.76 -5.05 9.08
N THR A 14 -4.55 -5.81 9.84
CA THR A 14 -5.12 -5.31 11.10
C THR A 14 -4.03 -5.31 12.16
N CYS A 15 -3.74 -4.11 12.67
CA CYS A 15 -2.90 -3.91 13.84
C CYS A 15 -3.63 -4.46 15.08
N TYR A 16 -3.33 -5.70 15.47
CA TYR A 16 -3.57 -6.20 16.82
C TYR A 16 -2.27 -6.78 17.36
N GLY A 17 -1.79 -6.18 18.45
CA GLY A 17 -0.66 -6.69 19.20
C GLY A 17 -0.94 -8.10 19.72
N PHE A 18 0.15 -8.88 19.78
CA PHE A 18 0.22 -10.31 20.12
C PHE A 18 -0.45 -11.21 19.06
N ASP A 19 0.32 -12.10 18.39
CA ASP A 19 -0.11 -13.26 17.55
C ASP A 19 0.47 -13.39 16.12
N GLY A 20 1.70 -12.91 15.85
CA GLY A 20 2.50 -13.49 14.74
C GLY A 20 2.49 -12.77 13.39
N VAL A 21 2.35 -11.44 13.38
CA VAL A 21 2.60 -10.59 12.20
C VAL A 21 4.07 -10.17 12.14
N LEU A 22 4.70 -10.26 10.97
CA LEU A 22 6.06 -9.72 10.73
C LEU A 22 6.00 -8.19 10.66
N TYR A 23 6.18 -7.53 11.79
CA TYR A 23 6.54 -6.11 11.83
C TYR A 23 8.03 -5.98 11.54
N TRP A 24 8.41 -5.35 10.44
CA TRP A 24 9.80 -4.97 10.23
C TRP A 24 10.09 -3.61 10.87
N THR A 25 10.50 -3.66 12.12
CA THR A 25 10.88 -2.48 12.88
C THR A 25 12.35 -2.15 12.58
N THR A 26 12.63 -1.00 11.97
CA THR A 26 13.86 -0.27 12.27
C THR A 26 13.55 0.58 13.50
N ARG A 27 14.26 0.30 14.59
CA ARG A 27 13.91 0.71 15.98
C ARG A 27 13.66 2.21 16.22
N ASP A 28 13.87 3.09 15.25
CA ASP A 28 13.81 4.54 15.45
C ASP A 28 12.99 5.35 14.41
N THR A 29 12.32 4.75 13.41
CA THR A 29 11.75 5.53 12.27
C THR A 29 10.29 5.32 11.88
N GLY A 30 9.51 4.46 12.56
CA GLY A 30 8.13 4.11 12.12
C GLY A 30 8.10 2.94 11.14
N TYR A 31 6.91 2.40 10.87
CA TYR A 31 6.75 1.21 10.02
C TYR A 31 6.81 1.59 8.54
N LEU A 32 7.71 1.04 7.75
CA LEU A 32 7.73 1.29 6.30
C LEU A 32 6.74 0.38 5.57
N VAL A 33 6.33 0.76 4.35
CA VAL A 33 5.59 -0.14 3.46
C VAL A 33 6.56 -1.09 2.73
N PRO A 34 6.30 -2.41 2.72
CA PRO A 34 7.15 -3.35 2.00
C PRO A 34 7.12 -3.26 0.49
N PRO A 35 8.29 -3.12 -0.17
CA PRO A 35 8.40 -3.38 -1.61
C PRO A 35 7.92 -4.79 -1.98
N GLU A 36 8.15 -5.77 -1.10
CA GLU A 36 7.77 -7.16 -1.32
C GLU A 36 6.26 -7.37 -1.44
N LEU A 37 5.44 -6.44 -0.92
CA LEU A 37 3.99 -6.46 -1.16
C LEU A 37 3.69 -6.40 -2.66
N GLY A 38 4.53 -5.75 -3.47
CA GLY A 38 4.41 -5.71 -4.92
C GLY A 38 4.48 -7.08 -5.61
N SER A 39 4.96 -8.12 -4.92
CA SER A 39 5.00 -9.49 -5.46
C SER A 39 3.68 -10.27 -5.32
N LEU A 40 2.69 -9.71 -4.60
CA LEU A 40 1.42 -10.37 -4.33
C LEU A 40 0.45 -10.26 -5.51
N ALA A 41 0.77 -10.91 -6.62
CA ALA A 41 0.06 -10.79 -7.90
C ALA A 41 -1.47 -11.05 -7.86
N GLY A 42 -1.99 -11.77 -6.86
CA GLY A 42 -3.43 -12.03 -6.68
C GLY A 42 -4.16 -11.04 -5.78
N LEU A 43 -3.50 -10.00 -5.31
CA LEU A 43 -4.07 -9.04 -4.35
C LEU A 43 -5.06 -8.10 -5.06
N ASN A 44 -6.29 -8.05 -4.56
CA ASN A 44 -7.33 -7.15 -5.08
C ASN A 44 -7.62 -5.99 -4.13
N TYR A 45 -7.33 -6.16 -2.84
CA TYR A 45 -7.59 -5.19 -1.79
C TYR A 45 -6.40 -5.09 -0.85
N LEU A 46 -5.84 -3.89 -0.72
CA LEU A 46 -4.75 -3.57 0.21
C LEU A 46 -5.17 -2.39 1.08
N GLU A 47 -5.29 -2.64 2.38
CA GLU A 47 -5.58 -1.61 3.37
C GLU A 47 -4.47 -1.52 4.41
N LEU A 48 -3.83 -0.36 4.42
CA LEU A 48 -2.74 -0.01 5.32
C LEU A 48 -3.05 1.21 6.19
N LEU A 49 -4.25 1.77 6.09
CA LEU A 49 -4.66 3.02 6.71
C LEU A 49 -4.51 3.02 8.24
N GLY A 50 -3.93 4.07 8.80
CA GLY A 50 -3.85 4.25 10.25
C GLY A 50 -2.81 3.39 10.97
N ASN A 51 -1.83 2.84 10.24
CA ASN A 51 -0.80 1.95 10.79
C ASN A 51 0.46 2.67 11.28
N ARG A 52 0.47 4.01 11.28
CA ARG A 52 1.65 4.85 11.59
C ARG A 52 2.80 4.53 10.64
N LEU A 53 2.47 4.30 9.38
CA LEU A 53 3.46 4.06 8.36
C LEU A 53 4.27 5.33 8.10
N THR A 54 5.55 5.19 7.76
CA THR A 54 6.44 6.31 7.47
C THR A 54 7.25 6.04 6.21
N GLY A 55 8.00 7.05 5.75
CA GLY A 55 8.83 6.93 4.56
C GLY A 55 8.02 6.93 3.25
N PRO A 56 8.68 6.64 2.12
CA PRO A 56 8.05 6.71 0.80
C PRO A 56 7.13 5.52 0.51
N ILE A 57 6.19 5.74 -0.41
CA ILE A 57 5.44 4.65 -1.04
C ILE A 57 6.39 3.91 -1.99
N PRO A 58 6.56 2.58 -1.87
CA PRO A 58 7.37 1.79 -2.79
C PRO A 58 6.78 1.78 -4.19
N SER A 59 7.60 1.95 -5.22
CA SER A 59 7.16 1.87 -6.62
C SER A 59 6.74 0.45 -7.02
N GLU A 60 7.25 -0.55 -6.30
CA GLU A 60 6.91 -1.96 -6.50
C GLU A 60 5.43 -2.26 -6.28
N LEU A 61 4.71 -1.41 -5.53
CA LEU A 61 3.24 -1.53 -5.42
C LEU A 61 2.57 -1.44 -6.79
N GLY A 62 3.16 -0.75 -7.77
CA GLY A 62 2.69 -0.69 -9.15
C GLY A 62 2.64 -2.04 -9.87
N ASN A 63 3.26 -3.09 -9.34
CA ASN A 63 3.21 -4.44 -9.91
C ASN A 63 1.91 -5.19 -9.57
N LEU A 64 1.06 -4.64 -8.70
CA LEU A 64 -0.19 -5.26 -8.25
C LEU A 64 -1.32 -5.07 -9.27
N SER A 65 -1.17 -5.64 -10.47
CA SER A 65 -2.08 -5.42 -11.60
C SER A 65 -3.56 -5.74 -11.34
N ASN A 66 -3.87 -6.63 -10.39
CA ASN A 66 -5.23 -6.99 -9.99
C ASN A 66 -5.79 -6.12 -8.85
N LEU A 67 -5.03 -5.15 -8.33
CA LEU A 67 -5.44 -4.35 -7.19
C LEU A 67 -6.57 -3.40 -7.59
N SER A 68 -7.70 -3.52 -6.90
CA SER A 68 -8.91 -2.73 -7.12
C SER A 68 -9.08 -1.60 -6.09
N VAL A 69 -8.55 -1.80 -4.88
CA VAL A 69 -8.67 -0.86 -3.77
C VAL A 69 -7.35 -0.75 -3.03
N LEU A 70 -6.88 0.49 -2.85
CA LEU A 70 -5.65 0.82 -2.13
C LEU A 70 -5.90 1.93 -1.11
N TYR A 71 -5.75 1.61 0.18
CA TYR A 71 -5.78 2.57 1.30
C TYR A 71 -4.39 2.70 1.93
N LEU A 72 -3.80 3.90 1.88
CA LEU A 72 -2.50 4.27 2.46
C LEU A 72 -2.58 5.51 3.37
N GLY A 73 -3.78 6.04 3.63
CA GLY A 73 -3.98 7.31 4.34
C GLY A 73 -3.96 7.20 5.87
N TRP A 74 -4.07 8.32 6.56
CA TRP A 74 -3.90 8.40 8.03
C TRP A 74 -2.56 7.81 8.52
N ASP A 75 -1.50 8.06 7.75
CA ASP A 75 -0.14 7.61 8.04
C ASP A 75 0.85 8.77 7.89
N GLY A 76 2.10 8.60 8.34
CA GLY A 76 3.21 9.54 8.14
C GLY A 76 4.00 9.28 6.85
N LEU A 77 3.34 8.81 5.78
CA LEU A 77 4.00 8.57 4.49
C LEU A 77 4.50 9.87 3.88
N THR A 78 5.71 9.85 3.34
CA THR A 78 6.44 11.04 2.86
C THR A 78 6.93 10.84 1.42
N GLY A 79 7.48 11.88 0.80
CA GLY A 79 8.03 11.79 -0.56
C GLY A 79 6.95 11.81 -1.66
N PRO A 80 7.35 11.62 -2.93
CA PRO A 80 6.43 11.67 -4.05
C PRO A 80 5.57 10.42 -4.18
N ILE A 81 4.41 10.57 -4.83
CA ILE A 81 3.61 9.44 -5.27
C ILE A 81 4.34 8.79 -6.47
N PRO A 82 4.65 7.48 -6.43
CA PRO A 82 5.29 6.79 -7.54
C PRO A 82 4.39 6.78 -8.79
N SER A 83 4.93 7.12 -9.96
CA SER A 83 4.18 7.06 -11.22
C SER A 83 3.84 5.62 -11.61
N GLU A 84 4.57 4.64 -11.08
CA GLU A 84 4.32 3.21 -11.23
C GLU A 84 2.96 2.78 -10.69
N LEU A 85 2.36 3.54 -9.75
CA LEU A 85 0.96 3.30 -9.35
C LEU A 85 -0.01 3.48 -10.53
N GLY A 86 0.41 4.15 -11.60
CA GLY A 86 -0.29 4.20 -12.88
C GLY A 86 -0.46 2.84 -13.57
N ASN A 87 0.36 1.85 -13.22
CA ASN A 87 0.27 0.49 -13.77
C ASN A 87 -0.86 -0.35 -13.15
N LEU A 88 -1.53 0.16 -12.12
CA LEU A 88 -2.61 -0.52 -11.42
C LEU A 88 -3.91 -0.47 -12.24
N SER A 89 -3.94 -1.18 -13.37
CA SER A 89 -5.02 -1.13 -14.37
C SER A 89 -6.41 -1.51 -13.84
N SER A 90 -6.48 -2.23 -12.73
CA SER A 90 -7.74 -2.63 -12.10
C SER A 90 -8.18 -1.70 -10.96
N LEU A 91 -7.39 -0.65 -10.66
CA LEU A 91 -7.63 0.23 -9.52
C LEU A 91 -8.87 1.08 -9.73
N SER A 92 -9.81 0.96 -8.81
CA SER A 92 -11.05 1.72 -8.80
C SER A 92 -11.11 2.73 -7.66
N PHE A 93 -10.33 2.49 -6.60
CA PHE A 93 -10.31 3.33 -5.42
C PHE A 93 -8.89 3.47 -4.89
N LEU A 94 -8.44 4.71 -4.78
CA LEU A 94 -7.16 5.09 -4.18
C LEU A 94 -7.41 6.12 -3.09
N TYR A 95 -6.88 5.85 -1.91
CA TYR A 95 -6.94 6.80 -0.82
C TYR A 95 -5.59 6.90 -0.12
N MET A 96 -5.04 8.11 -0.12
CA MET A 96 -3.76 8.46 0.52
C MET A 96 -3.90 9.74 1.36
N GLY A 97 -5.14 10.13 1.69
CA GLY A 97 -5.44 11.34 2.44
C GLY A 97 -4.84 11.31 3.84
N TRP A 98 -4.56 12.50 4.40
CA TRP A 98 -3.88 12.64 5.69
C TRP A 98 -2.55 11.86 5.74
N SER A 99 -1.70 12.16 4.76
CA SER A 99 -0.30 11.74 4.67
C SER A 99 0.58 12.96 4.36
N ASP A 100 1.89 12.86 4.60
CA ASP A 100 2.88 13.92 4.35
C ASP A 100 3.52 13.82 2.94
N LEU A 101 2.73 13.35 1.95
CA LEU A 101 3.17 13.18 0.57
C LEU A 101 3.48 14.54 -0.08
N THR A 102 4.48 14.56 -0.94
CA THR A 102 5.02 15.77 -1.59
C THR A 102 5.06 15.63 -3.11
N GLY A 103 5.34 16.71 -3.82
CA GLY A 103 5.43 16.68 -5.29
C GLY A 103 4.06 16.63 -5.99
N PRO A 104 4.06 16.59 -7.34
CA PRO A 104 2.83 16.57 -8.11
C PRO A 104 2.16 15.19 -8.07
N ILE A 105 0.85 15.17 -8.33
CA ILE A 105 0.14 13.92 -8.64
C ILE A 105 0.62 13.45 -10.02
N PRO A 106 1.17 12.22 -10.15
CA PRO A 106 1.59 11.67 -11.45
C PRO A 106 0.44 11.65 -12.46
N ALA A 107 0.71 12.04 -13.70
CA ALA A 107 -0.31 12.07 -14.75
C ALA A 107 -0.84 10.66 -15.05
N GLU A 108 0.00 9.64 -14.83
CA GLU A 108 -0.33 8.24 -15.00
C GLU A 108 -1.51 7.83 -14.09
N LEU A 109 -1.63 8.40 -12.88
CA LEU A 109 -2.77 8.13 -11.99
C LEU A 109 -4.10 8.66 -12.53
N THR A 110 -4.06 9.75 -13.29
CA THR A 110 -5.27 10.33 -13.91
C THR A 110 -5.85 9.46 -15.02
N THR A 111 -5.06 8.52 -15.55
CA THR A 111 -5.51 7.59 -16.60
C THR A 111 -6.15 6.32 -16.05
N VAL A 112 -5.91 5.98 -14.78
CA VAL A 112 -6.40 4.75 -14.15
C VAL A 112 -7.59 4.98 -13.22
N LEU A 113 -7.65 6.13 -12.54
CA LEU A 113 -8.76 6.45 -11.64
C LEU A 113 -9.94 7.03 -12.42
N PRO A 114 -11.18 6.54 -12.22
CA PRO A 114 -12.35 7.20 -12.75
C PRO A 114 -12.48 8.60 -12.13
N GLY A 115 -12.67 9.61 -12.99
CA GLY A 115 -12.86 11.01 -12.58
C GLY A 115 -14.18 11.28 -11.87
#